data_AF-A0A327NDC9-F1
#
_entry.id   AF-A0A327NDC9-F1
#
_cell.length_a   1.000
_cell.length_b   1.000
_cell.length_c   1.000
_cell.angle_alpha   90.00
_cell.angle_beta   90.00
_cell.angle_gamma   90.00
#
_symmetry.space_group_name_H-M   'P 1'
#
loop_
_entity.id
_entity.type
_entity.pdbx_description
1 polymer ?
#
loop_
_entity_poly.entity_id
_entity_poly.type
_entity_poly.pdbx_seq_one_letter_code
_entity_poly.pdbx_strand_id
1 'polypeptide(L)' 'MRKIQPMRPVISPGDRVSVEIRIGGCYRGTQKGTVLYWTASGRISVKLDGKGEVKNVSPEQVKKLANGLS' A
#
# COMPACT_ATOMS: atom_id res chain seq x y z
N MET A 1 -21.32 -16.94 -17.32
CA MET A 1 -20.64 -16.86 -16.01
C MET A 1 -19.85 -15.56 -15.93
N ARG A 2 -20.28 -14.56 -15.15
CA ARG A 2 -19.49 -13.34 -14.95
C ARG A 2 -18.38 -13.66 -13.96
N LYS A 3 -17.11 -13.62 -14.39
CA LYS A 3 -15.98 -13.59 -13.47
C LYS A 3 -16.20 -12.39 -12.55
N ILE A 4 -16.48 -12.64 -11.28
CA ILE A 4 -16.39 -11.64 -10.24
C ILE A 4 -14.89 -11.33 -10.16
N GLN A 5 -14.45 -10.31 -10.90
CA GLN A 5 -13.12 -9.76 -10.65
C GLN A 5 -13.19 -9.27 -9.21
N PRO A 6 -12.40 -9.80 -8.25
CA PRO A 6 -12.32 -9.16 -6.95
C PRO A 6 -11.94 -7.72 -7.27
N MET A 7 -12.76 -6.75 -6.84
CA MET A 7 -12.45 -5.34 -7.02
C MET A 7 -11.07 -5.13 -6.43
N ARG A 8 -10.02 -5.14 -7.28
CA ARG A 8 -8.68 -4.82 -6.84
C ARG A 8 -8.80 -3.36 -6.45
N PRO A 9 -8.65 -2.99 -5.17
CA PRO A 9 -8.70 -1.59 -4.81
C PRO A 9 -7.61 -0.90 -5.65
N VAL A 10 -8.04 0.00 -6.52
CA VAL A 10 -7.12 0.82 -7.31
C VAL A 10 -6.42 1.72 -6.31
N ILE A 11 -5.17 1.38 -5.98
CA ILE A 11 -4.32 2.17 -5.11
C ILE A 11 -3.80 3.35 -5.93
N SER A 12 -4.14 4.56 -5.52
CA SER A 12 -3.84 5.81 -6.22
C SER A 12 -3.00 6.74 -5.35
N PRO A 13 -2.23 7.66 -5.94
CA PRO A 13 -1.59 8.76 -5.21
C PRO A 13 -2.57 9.46 -4.25
N GLY A 14 -2.14 9.73 -3.02
CA GLY A 14 -2.96 10.33 -1.97
C GLY A 14 -3.78 9.34 -1.14
N ASP A 15 -3.92 8.08 -1.57
CA ASP A 15 -4.64 7.07 -0.78
C ASP A 15 -3.92 6.78 0.54
N ARG A 16 -4.71 6.62 1.60
CA ARG A 16 -4.24 6.06 2.87
C ARG A 16 -4.17 4.55 2.77
N VAL A 17 -3.03 4.00 3.20
CA VAL A 17 -2.74 2.58 3.08
C VAL A 17 -2.10 2.04 4.35
N SER A 18 -2.28 0.75 4.59
CA SER A 18 -1.47 -0.05 5.51
C SER A 18 -0.48 -0.88 4.69
N VAL A 19 0.79 -0.86 5.10
CA VAL A 19 1.90 -1.51 4.41
C VAL A 19 2.50 -2.59 5.30
N GLU A 20 2.58 -3.82 4.81
CA GLU A 20 3.33 -4.90 5.46
C GLU A 20 4.84 -4.66 5.33
N ILE A 21 5.52 -4.48 6.45
CA ILE A 21 6.96 -4.33 6.50
C ILE A 21 7.60 -5.72 6.63
N ARG A 22 8.45 -6.05 5.65
CA ARG A 22 9.28 -7.26 5.66
C ARG A 22 10.75 -6.87 5.65
N ILE A 23 11.56 -7.51 6.51
CA ILE A 23 13.01 -7.31 6.59
C ILE A 23 13.67 -8.69 6.44
N GLY A 24 14.52 -8.86 5.42
CA GLY A 24 15.14 -10.15 5.12
C GLY A 24 14.12 -11.25 4.78
N GLY A 25 12.99 -10.89 4.15
CA GLY A 25 11.89 -11.83 3.86
C GLY A 25 10.93 -12.08 5.04
N CYS A 26 11.33 -11.77 6.27
CA CYS A 26 10.49 -11.97 7.46
C CYS A 26 9.55 -10.79 7.70
N TYR A 27 8.27 -11.08 7.98
CA TYR A 27 7.28 -10.09 8.41
C TYR A 27 7.69 -9.46 9.75
N ARG A 28 7.59 -8.13 9.83
CA ARG A 28 7.93 -7.33 11.02
C ARG A 28 6.77 -6.54 11.58
N GLY A 29 5.68 -6.40 10.83
CA GLY A 29 4.53 -5.62 11.25
C GLY A 29 3.86 -4.91 10.07
N THR A 30 2.85 -4.09 10.40
CA THR A 30 2.22 -3.19 9.44
C THR A 30 2.44 -1.74 9.86
N GLN A 31 2.57 -0.86 8.88
CA GLN A 31 2.68 0.58 9.12
C GLN A 31 1.78 1.35 8.16
N LYS A 32 1.13 2.39 8.68
CA LYS A 32 0.28 3.26 7.88
C LYS A 32 1.12 4.28 7.11
N GLY A 33 0.61 4.69 5.96
CA GLY A 33 1.24 5.70 5.13
C GLY A 33 0.32 6.22 4.05
N THR A 34 0.87 7.12 3.26
CA THR A 34 0.19 7.74 2.12
C THR A 34 0.93 7.39 0.84
N VAL A 35 0.19 6.95 -0.17
CA VAL A 35 0.73 6.63 -1.49
C VAL A 35 1.21 7.89 -2.17
N LEU A 36 2.42 7.89 -2.68
CA LEU A 36 2.98 8.98 -3.46
C LEU A 36 2.76 8.75 -4.95
N TYR A 37 3.22 7.61 -5.47
CA TYR A 37 3.13 7.26 -6.88
C TYR A 37 3.45 5.78 -7.12
N TRP A 38 3.11 5.30 -8.32
CA TRP A 38 3.60 4.02 -8.85
C TRP A 38 4.96 4.23 -9.54
N THR A 39 5.91 3.36 -9.22
CA THR A 39 7.22 3.34 -9.88
C THR A 39 7.11 2.65 -11.24
N ALA A 40 8.06 2.93 -12.15
CA ALA A 40 8.11 2.28 -13.46
C ALA A 40 8.26 0.74 -13.39
N SER A 41 8.79 0.21 -12.28
CA SER A 41 8.92 -1.23 -12.03
C SER A 41 7.67 -1.88 -11.41
N GLY A 42 6.56 -1.15 -11.29
CA GLY A 42 5.30 -1.67 -10.75
C GLY A 42 5.24 -1.76 -9.22
N ARG A 43 6.22 -1.18 -8.51
CA ARG A 43 6.17 -1.01 -7.05
C ARG A 43 5.41 0.27 -6.68
N ILE A 44 4.87 0.32 -5.48
CA ILE A 44 4.16 1.48 -4.93
C ILE A 44 5.11 2.24 -4.00
N SER A 45 5.32 3.52 -4.25
CA SER A 45 6.05 4.41 -3.35
C SER A 45 5.09 4.96 -2.29
N VAL A 46 5.40 4.73 -1.01
CA VAL A 46 4.56 5.12 0.13
C VAL A 46 5.40 5.91 1.12
N LYS A 47 4.89 7.05 1.57
CA LYS A 47 5.42 7.80 2.71
C LYS A 47 4.79 7.26 4.00
N LEU A 48 5.59 6.65 4.86
CA LEU A 48 5.15 6.06 6.12
C LEU A 48 5.00 7.13 7.21
N ASP A 49 3.94 7.05 8.02
CA ASP A 49 3.60 8.09 9.01
C ASP A 49 4.63 8.22 10.14
N GLY A 50 5.28 7.12 10.52
CA GLY A 50 6.05 7.08 11.77
C GLY A 50 7.29 7.98 11.77
N LYS A 51 8.06 7.97 10.67
CA LYS A 51 9.28 8.78 10.52
C LYS A 51 9.30 9.61 9.23
N GLY A 52 8.21 9.60 8.45
CA GLY A 52 8.19 10.19 7.12
C GLY A 52 9.07 9.46 6.09
N GLU A 53 9.56 8.26 6.41
CA GLU A 53 10.36 7.42 5.50
C GLU A 53 9.54 7.09 4.24
N VAL A 54 10.16 7.24 3.07
CA VAL A 54 9.58 6.82 1.79
C VAL A 54 10.08 5.42 1.47
N LYS A 55 9.16 4.50 1.21
CA LYS A 55 9.48 3.09 0.91
C LYS A 55 8.79 2.63 -0.37
N ASN A 56 9.53 1.91 -1.21
CA ASN A 56 9.00 1.27 -2.40
C ASN A 56 8.64 -0.19 -2.08
N VAL A 57 7.35 -0.51 -2.09
CA VAL A 57 6.82 -1.81 -1.68
C VAL A 57 6.06 -2.49 -2.80
N SER A 58 6.00 -3.82 -2.75
CA SER A 58 5.19 -4.58 -3.71
C SER A 58 3.71 -4.30 -3.48
N PRO A 59 2.88 -4.26 -4.53
CA PRO A 59 1.45 -3.98 -4.40
C PRO A 59 0.72 -4.97 -3.49
N GLU A 60 1.18 -6.22 -3.41
CA GLU A 60 0.67 -7.24 -2.50
C GLU A 60 0.86 -6.92 -1.01
N GLN A 61 1.84 -6.07 -0.67
CA GLN A 61 2.13 -5.65 0.70
C GLN A 61 1.23 -4.48 1.13
N VAL A 62 0.43 -3.92 0.22
CA VAL A 62 -0.31 -2.69 0.44
C VAL A 62 -1.81 -2.98 0.48
N LYS A 63 -2.45 -2.53 1.55
CA LYS A 63 -3.91 -2.58 1.72
C LYS A 63 -4.46 -1.17 1.83
N LYS A 64 -5.38 -0.81 0.93
CA LYS A 64 -6.08 0.47 0.99
C LYS A 64 -6.89 0.53 2.28
N LEU A 65 -6.71 1.61 3.03
CA LEU A 65 -7.55 1.94 4.16
C LEU A 65 -8.74 2.71 3.61
N ALA A 66 -9.95 2.27 3.89
CA ALA A 66 -11.12 3.08 3.60
C ALA A 66 -10.99 4.37 4.43
N ASN A 67 -11.07 5.53 3.78
CA ASN A 67 -11.41 6.74 4.50
C ASN A 67 -12.83 6.52 5.00
N GLY A 68 -12.99 6.24 6.30
CA GLY A 68 -14.30 6.03 6.90
C GLY A 68 -15.13 7.28 6.69
N LEU A 69 -16.05 7.25 5.73
CA LEU A 69 -17.31 7.97 5.82
C LEU A 69 -18.19 7.09 6.70
N SER A 70 -18.00 7.21 8.01
CA SER A 70 -18.97 6.80 9.03
C SER A 70 -19.73 8.03 9.48
#